data_AF-A0A353QJL4-F1
#
_entry.id   AF-A0A353QJL4-F1
#
_cell.length_a   1.000
_cell.length_b   1.000
_cell.length_c   1.000
_cell.angle_alpha   90.00
_cell.angle_beta   90.00
_cell.angle_gamma   90.00
#
_symmetry.space_group_name_H-M   'P 1'
#
loop_
_entity.id
_entity.type
_entity.pdbx_description
1 polymer ?
#
loop_
_entity_poly.entity_id
_entity_poly.type
_entity_poly.pdbx_seq_one_letter_code
_entity_poly.pdbx_strand_id
1 'polypeptide(L)'
;MTMIFDKRAFRGRTSRMWLSLLLLAGVLLSSGCGINKGVLAFAAENHFIINSTDDLDDFSDLDFLLPVAEANRVIMYGESPHGTREHLEMIFRMLVFLNQKAGYRYFAPETDFAYSELLNRYLECGDAALLDEMDIWSYYNSAHTKDQRQFWEKLYLYNQKI
;
A
#
# COMPACT_ATOMS: atom_id res chain seq x y z
N MET A 1 -24.05 -71.57 0.54
CA MET A 1 -22.68 -71.18 0.94
C MET A 1 -22.77 -69.83 1.63
N THR A 2 -22.69 -69.82 2.95
CA THR A 2 -22.94 -68.63 3.79
C THR A 2 -21.60 -67.96 4.08
N MET A 3 -21.38 -66.73 3.62
CA MET A 3 -20.21 -65.94 4.00
C MET A 3 -20.54 -65.08 5.22
N ILE A 4 -19.93 -65.42 6.35
CA ILE A 4 -19.88 -64.59 7.56
C ILE A 4 -18.66 -63.68 7.43
N PHE A 5 -18.86 -62.36 7.45
CA PHE A 5 -17.76 -61.39 7.54
C PHE A 5 -17.50 -61.02 9.02
N ASP A 6 -16.28 -61.29 9.50
CA ASP A 6 -15.78 -60.95 10.84
C ASP A 6 -15.60 -59.42 10.98
N LYS A 7 -16.27 -58.82 11.99
CA LYS A 7 -16.19 -57.39 12.34
C LYS A 7 -14.95 -57.10 13.20
N ARG A 8 -13.76 -57.40 12.70
CA ARG A 8 -12.50 -57.00 13.35
C ARG A 8 -11.59 -56.28 12.38
N ALA A 9 -11.93 -55.03 12.10
CA ALA A 9 -10.96 -54.07 11.59
C ALA A 9 -11.24 -52.70 12.18
N PHE A 10 -10.17 -51.97 12.47
CA PHE A 10 -10.13 -50.57 12.91
C PHE A 10 -10.31 -50.26 14.40
N ARG A 11 -9.42 -50.82 15.22
CA ARG A 11 -8.88 -50.09 16.39
C ARG A 11 -7.39 -49.83 16.18
N GLY A 12 -7.07 -49.04 15.16
CA GLY A 12 -5.70 -48.65 14.82
C GLY A 12 -5.49 -47.15 15.03
N ARG A 13 -4.32 -46.75 15.54
CA ARG A 13 -3.81 -45.37 15.70
C ARG A 13 -4.06 -44.47 14.47
N THR A 14 -4.15 -45.09 13.30
CA THR A 14 -4.51 -44.51 12.01
C THR A 14 -5.91 -43.87 12.00
N SER A 15 -6.92 -44.46 12.65
CA SER A 15 -8.29 -43.92 12.65
C SER A 15 -8.37 -42.55 13.33
N ARG A 16 -7.60 -42.34 14.40
CA ARG A 16 -7.49 -41.03 15.07
C ARG A 16 -6.80 -39.99 14.18
N MET A 17 -5.78 -40.40 13.42
CA MET A 17 -5.09 -39.54 12.45
C MET A 17 -6.01 -39.09 11.32
N TRP A 18 -6.83 -40.01 10.78
CA TRP A 18 -7.81 -39.69 9.74
C TRP A 18 -8.93 -38.77 10.23
N LEU A 19 -9.42 -38.99 11.46
CA LEU A 19 -10.38 -38.09 12.11
C LEU A 19 -9.81 -36.68 12.32
N SER A 20 -8.54 -36.57 12.75
CA SER A 20 -7.87 -35.27 12.88
C SER A 20 -7.67 -34.56 11.53
N LEU A 21 -7.31 -35.30 10.48
CA LEU A 21 -7.17 -34.75 9.12
C LEU A 21 -8.52 -34.29 8.53
N LEU A 22 -9.60 -35.03 8.77
CA LEU A 22 -10.95 -34.64 8.35
C LEU A 22 -11.46 -33.42 9.11
N LEU A 23 -11.18 -33.30 10.41
CA LEU A 23 -11.47 -32.11 11.20
C LEU A 23 -10.66 -30.89 10.70
N LEU A 24 -9.37 -31.06 10.41
CA LEU A 24 -8.53 -29.99 9.87
C LEU A 24 -9.00 -29.52 8.49
N ALA A 25 -9.38 -30.46 7.62
CA ALA A 25 -9.96 -30.15 6.31
C ALA A 25 -11.32 -29.42 6.44
N GLY A 26 -12.17 -29.82 7.40
CA GLY A 26 -13.45 -29.15 7.67
C GLY A 26 -13.28 -27.71 8.19
N VAL A 27 -12.27 -27.45 9.01
CA VAL A 27 -11.92 -26.09 9.48
C VAL A 27 -11.36 -25.24 8.33
N LEU A 28 -10.52 -25.82 7.46
CA LEU A 28 -9.99 -25.13 6.29
C LEU A 28 -11.08 -24.79 5.25
N LEU A 29 -12.09 -25.65 5.07
CA LEU A 29 -13.19 -25.45 4.12
C LEU A 29 -14.28 -24.48 4.63
N SER A 30 -14.39 -24.29 5.95
CA SER A 30 -15.35 -23.34 6.55
C SER A 30 -14.78 -21.91 6.69
N SER A 31 -13.51 -21.72 6.36
CA SER A 31 -12.83 -20.42 6.34
C SER A 31 -13.03 -19.64 5.04
N GLY A 32 -14.09 -19.95 4.29
CA GLY A 32 -14.44 -19.23 3.07
C GLY A 32 -14.97 -17.84 3.41
N CYS A 33 -14.10 -16.85 3.46
CA CYS A 33 -14.48 -15.44 3.55
C CYS A 33 -15.16 -15.06 2.22
N GLY A 34 -16.47 -15.26 2.13
CA GLY A 34 -17.25 -14.86 0.95
C GLY A 34 -17.33 -13.35 0.87
N ILE A 35 -16.86 -12.76 -0.24
CA ILE A 35 -17.05 -11.33 -0.50
C ILE A 35 -18.54 -11.07 -0.61
N ASN A 36 -19.06 -10.12 0.18
CA ASN A 36 -20.45 -9.70 0.10
C ASN A 36 -20.70 -9.05 -1.27
N LYS A 37 -21.49 -9.72 -2.12
CA LYS A 37 -21.77 -9.26 -3.49
C LYS A 37 -22.42 -7.87 -3.53
N GLY A 38 -23.22 -7.53 -2.52
CA GLY A 38 -23.82 -6.19 -2.42
C GLY A 38 -22.77 -5.12 -2.16
N VAL A 39 -21.78 -5.41 -1.31
CA VAL A 39 -20.64 -4.50 -1.06
C VAL A 39 -19.79 -4.35 -2.33
N LEU A 40 -19.54 -5.45 -3.05
CA LEU A 40 -18.80 -5.41 -4.30
C LEU A 40 -19.51 -4.57 -5.37
N ALA A 41 -20.83 -4.75 -5.53
CA ALA A 41 -21.62 -3.96 -6.48
C ALA A 41 -21.63 -2.48 -6.11
N PHE A 42 -21.82 -2.16 -4.82
CA PHE A 42 -21.76 -0.78 -4.34
C PHE A 42 -20.41 -0.13 -4.64
N ALA A 43 -19.29 -0.79 -4.35
CA ALA A 43 -17.97 -0.27 -4.67
C ALA A 43 -17.77 -0.09 -6.18
N ALA A 44 -18.21 -1.05 -7.00
CA ALA A 44 -18.14 -0.97 -8.46
C ALA A 44 -18.98 0.20 -9.02
N GLU A 45 -20.06 0.60 -8.36
CA GLU A 45 -20.91 1.72 -8.80
C GLU A 45 -20.46 3.08 -8.24
N ASN A 46 -19.70 3.10 -7.14
CA ASN A 46 -19.38 4.33 -6.38
C ASN A 46 -17.87 4.60 -6.25
N HIS A 47 -17.07 4.11 -7.18
CA HIS A 47 -15.63 4.38 -7.22
C HIS A 47 -15.28 5.46 -8.25
N PHE A 48 -14.10 6.04 -8.07
CA PHE A 48 -13.43 6.81 -9.12
C PHE A 48 -12.34 5.93 -9.72
N ILE A 49 -12.17 6.01 -11.03
CA ILE A 49 -11.14 5.27 -11.76
C ILE A 49 -9.86 6.11 -11.73
N ILE A 50 -8.75 5.52 -11.31
CA ILE A 50 -7.42 6.08 -11.46
C ILE A 50 -6.78 5.40 -12.67
N ASN A 51 -6.42 6.18 -13.68
CA ASN A 51 -5.90 5.69 -14.97
C ASN A 51 -4.39 5.46 -14.93
N SER A 52 -3.66 6.22 -14.09
CA SER A 52 -2.22 6.12 -13.94
C SER A 52 -1.75 6.48 -12.52
N THR A 53 -0.61 5.93 -12.10
CA THR A 53 0.08 6.32 -10.86
C THR A 53 1.17 7.35 -11.10
N ASP A 54 1.67 7.52 -12.33
CA ASP A 54 2.88 8.29 -12.62
C ASP A 54 2.73 9.33 -13.75
N ASP A 55 1.57 9.44 -14.38
CA ASP A 55 1.29 10.47 -15.39
C ASP A 55 1.13 11.86 -14.75
N LEU A 56 2.02 12.78 -15.11
CA LEU A 56 2.05 14.16 -14.61
C LEU A 56 1.54 15.18 -15.64
N ASP A 57 1.21 14.74 -16.86
CA ASP A 57 0.69 15.58 -17.93
C ASP A 57 -0.84 15.62 -17.92
N ASP A 58 -1.48 14.56 -17.41
CA ASP A 58 -2.93 14.47 -17.19
C ASP A 58 -3.28 14.15 -15.73
N PHE A 59 -4.14 14.98 -15.13
CA PHE A 59 -4.69 14.80 -13.78
C PHE A 59 -6.21 14.69 -13.75
N SER A 60 -6.87 14.57 -14.90
CA SER A 60 -8.33 14.59 -15.00
C SER A 60 -9.03 13.48 -14.18
N ASP A 61 -8.37 12.34 -14.00
CA ASP A 61 -8.82 11.24 -13.13
C ASP A 61 -8.69 11.54 -11.63
N LEU A 62 -8.03 12.65 -11.23
CA LEU A 62 -7.93 13.15 -9.86
C LEU A 62 -8.85 14.33 -9.57
N ASP A 63 -9.56 14.88 -10.55
CA ASP A 63 -10.40 16.09 -10.38
C ASP A 63 -11.47 15.93 -9.29
N PHE A 64 -11.91 14.69 -9.02
CA PHE A 64 -12.85 14.40 -7.93
C PHE A 64 -12.32 14.77 -6.54
N LEU A 65 -11.00 14.92 -6.39
CA LEU A 65 -10.35 15.33 -5.14
C LEU A 65 -10.36 16.86 -4.94
N LEU A 66 -10.59 17.68 -5.98
CA LEU A 66 -10.53 19.14 -5.86
C LEU A 66 -11.47 19.70 -4.80
N PRO A 67 -12.76 19.30 -4.73
CA PRO A 67 -13.65 19.82 -3.69
C PRO A 67 -13.17 19.46 -2.27
N VAL A 68 -12.54 18.28 -2.11
CA VAL A 68 -11.95 17.86 -0.83
C VAL A 68 -10.72 18.73 -0.52
N ALA A 69 -9.88 18.97 -1.51
CA ALA A 69 -8.66 19.76 -1.34
C ALA A 69 -8.95 21.23 -1.02
N GLU A 70 -9.97 21.83 -1.64
CA GLU A 70 -10.39 23.22 -1.40
C GLU A 70 -11.05 23.41 -0.02
N ALA A 71 -11.81 22.41 0.44
CA ALA A 71 -12.51 22.46 1.72
C ALA A 71 -11.60 22.20 2.93
N ASN A 72 -10.42 21.61 2.71
CA ASN A 72 -9.52 21.17 3.78
C ASN A 72 -8.17 21.89 3.70
N ARG A 73 -7.48 22.01 4.84
CA ARG A 73 -6.12 22.56 4.91
C ARG A 73 -5.05 21.48 5.04
N VAL A 74 -5.46 20.31 5.51
CA VAL A 74 -4.60 19.16 5.78
C VAL A 74 -5.30 17.94 5.19
N ILE A 75 -4.54 17.18 4.40
CA ILE A 75 -4.96 15.91 3.83
C ILE A 75 -4.00 14.86 4.37
N MET A 76 -4.54 13.80 4.96
CA MET A 76 -3.77 12.64 5.37
C MET A 76 -3.82 11.59 4.28
N TYR A 77 -2.66 11.08 3.88
CA TYR A 77 -2.54 9.99 2.93
C TYR A 77 -1.89 8.80 3.63
N GLY A 78 -2.52 7.63 3.54
CA GLY A 78 -1.97 6.39 4.06
C GLY A 78 -1.50 5.48 2.93
N GLU A 79 -0.43 4.73 3.17
CA GLU A 79 0.09 3.70 2.26
C GLU A 79 0.07 2.33 2.94
N SER A 80 -0.26 1.27 2.18
CA SER A 80 -0.14 -0.10 2.67
C SER A 80 -0.07 -1.09 1.49
N PRO A 81 1.01 -1.88 1.34
CA PRO A 81 2.19 -1.93 2.21
C PRO A 81 3.24 -0.86 1.87
N HIS A 82 4.13 -0.58 2.83
CA HIS A 82 5.32 0.26 2.63
C HIS A 82 6.25 -0.32 1.56
N GLY A 83 7.02 0.57 0.91
CA GLY A 83 8.03 0.16 -0.08
C GLY A 83 7.46 -0.27 -1.43
N THR A 84 6.19 0.05 -1.70
CA THR A 84 5.53 -0.26 -2.99
C THR A 84 5.71 0.92 -3.96
N ARG A 85 6.32 0.66 -5.11
CA ARG A 85 6.62 1.67 -6.14
C ARG A 85 5.37 2.46 -6.55
N GLU A 86 4.26 1.77 -6.78
CA GLU A 86 3.01 2.38 -7.24
C GLU A 86 2.42 3.36 -6.20
N HIS A 87 2.62 3.11 -4.90
CA HIS A 87 2.24 4.07 -3.85
C HIS A 87 3.11 5.32 -3.93
N LEU A 88 4.42 5.17 -4.09
CA LEU A 88 5.34 6.31 -4.19
C LEU A 88 5.09 7.17 -5.42
N GLU A 89 4.79 6.53 -6.55
CA GLU A 89 4.35 7.21 -7.77
C GLU A 89 3.06 7.98 -7.53
N MET A 90 2.05 7.33 -6.94
CA MET A 90 0.77 7.96 -6.67
C MET A 90 0.88 9.11 -5.66
N ILE A 91 1.72 8.99 -4.61
CA ILE A 91 2.01 10.06 -3.67
C ILE A 91 2.62 11.24 -4.42
N PHE A 92 3.64 11.01 -5.24
CA PHE A 92 4.28 12.08 -6.00
C PHE A 92 3.29 12.77 -6.95
N ARG A 93 2.52 11.98 -7.71
CA ARG A 93 1.47 12.46 -8.61
C ARG A 93 0.44 13.32 -7.87
N MET A 94 -0.03 12.88 -6.71
CA MET A 94 -0.94 13.65 -5.87
C MET A 94 -0.32 14.94 -5.33
N LEU A 95 0.95 14.92 -4.90
CA LEU A 95 1.63 16.12 -4.41
C LEU A 95 1.72 17.19 -5.51
N VAL A 96 2.08 16.79 -6.72
CA VAL A 96 2.12 17.70 -7.88
C VAL A 96 0.72 18.24 -8.20
N PHE A 97 -0.30 17.37 -8.24
CA PHE A 97 -1.68 17.77 -8.45
C PHE A 97 -2.18 18.78 -7.40
N LEU A 98 -2.00 18.47 -6.11
CA LEU A 98 -2.45 19.33 -5.01
C LEU A 98 -1.69 20.65 -4.97
N ASN A 99 -0.40 20.66 -5.32
CA ASN A 99 0.36 21.89 -5.47
C ASN A 99 -0.18 22.76 -6.60
N GLN A 100 -0.32 22.19 -7.80
CA GLN A 100 -0.71 22.94 -9.00
C GLN A 100 -2.16 23.39 -8.99
N LYS A 101 -3.07 22.55 -8.47
CA LYS A 101 -4.52 22.79 -8.57
C LYS A 101 -5.12 23.38 -7.31
N ALA A 102 -4.56 23.09 -6.13
CA ALA A 102 -5.11 23.50 -4.85
C ALA A 102 -4.13 24.32 -3.97
N GLY A 103 -2.91 24.58 -4.45
CA GLY A 103 -1.95 25.47 -3.78
C GLY A 103 -1.28 24.89 -2.53
N TYR A 104 -1.30 23.57 -2.33
CA TYR A 104 -0.61 22.93 -1.21
C TYR A 104 0.92 23.07 -1.36
N ARG A 105 1.61 23.43 -0.27
CA ARG A 105 3.06 23.73 -0.28
C ARG A 105 3.88 22.94 0.74
N TYR A 106 3.24 22.19 1.62
CA TYR A 106 3.91 21.47 2.70
C TYR A 106 3.60 19.98 2.59
N PHE A 107 4.64 19.16 2.71
CA PHE A 107 4.56 17.71 2.75
C PHE A 107 5.21 17.23 4.05
N ALA A 108 4.48 16.44 4.83
CA ALA A 108 4.95 15.85 6.07
C ALA A 108 4.95 14.32 5.93
N PRO A 109 6.10 13.70 5.55
CA PRO A 109 6.20 12.25 5.43
C PRO A 109 6.16 11.57 6.81
N GLU A 110 5.81 10.29 6.84
CA GLU A 110 5.95 9.44 8.02
C GLU A 110 7.44 9.15 8.28
N THR A 111 8.10 10.08 8.96
CA THR A 111 9.50 9.94 9.39
C THR A 111 9.77 10.76 10.64
N ASP A 112 10.86 10.46 11.34
CA ASP A 112 11.24 11.22 12.52
C ASP A 112 11.58 12.67 12.13
N PHE A 113 11.32 13.59 13.06
CA PHE A 113 11.56 15.02 12.85
C PHE A 113 13.00 15.34 12.41
N ALA A 114 14.01 14.72 13.04
CA ALA A 114 15.41 14.95 12.71
C ALA A 114 15.77 14.50 11.28
N TYR A 115 15.16 13.42 10.80
CA TYR A 115 15.37 12.94 9.43
C TYR A 115 14.59 13.77 8.41
N SER A 116 13.43 14.32 8.78
CA SER A 116 12.72 15.33 7.98
C SER A 116 13.58 16.57 7.69
N GLU A 117 14.41 17.01 8.65
CA GLU A 117 15.34 18.13 8.43
C GLU A 117 16.43 17.81 7.39
N LEU A 118 16.95 16.57 7.37
CA LEU A 118 17.89 16.14 6.34
C LEU A 118 17.24 16.12 4.95
N LEU A 119 16.00 15.61 4.88
CA LEU A 119 15.21 15.62 3.65
C LEU A 119 14.93 17.04 3.16
N ASN A 120 14.57 17.96 4.06
CA ASN A 120 14.32 19.35 3.70
C ASN A 120 15.59 20.02 3.15
N ARG A 121 16.75 19.82 3.80
CA ARG A 121 18.05 20.31 3.29
C ARG A 121 18.40 19.71 1.93
N TYR A 122 18.13 18.41 1.73
CA TYR A 122 18.31 17.78 0.43
C TYR A 122 17.44 18.44 -0.64
N LEU A 123 16.16 18.73 -0.34
CA LEU A 123 15.26 19.41 -1.28
C LEU A 123 15.72 20.85 -1.60
N GLU A 124 16.53 21.48 -0.75
CA GLU A 124 17.12 22.79 -0.99
C GLU A 124 18.39 22.74 -1.86
N CYS A 125 19.30 21.79 -1.61
CA CYS A 125 20.64 21.80 -2.23
C CYS A 125 20.94 20.65 -3.19
N GLY A 126 20.14 19.58 -3.19
CA GLY A 126 20.34 18.39 -4.02
C GLY A 126 21.53 17.51 -3.63
N ASP A 127 22.10 17.66 -2.42
CA ASP A 127 23.25 16.86 -1.97
C ASP A 127 22.83 15.42 -1.64
N ALA A 128 23.19 14.48 -2.53
CA ALA A 128 22.86 13.07 -2.41
C ALA A 128 23.39 12.41 -1.12
N ALA A 129 24.46 12.95 -0.50
CA ALA A 129 24.97 12.42 0.77
C ALA A 129 23.92 12.52 1.90
N LEU A 130 23.02 13.51 1.85
CA LEU A 130 21.91 13.64 2.81
C LEU A 130 20.87 12.53 2.64
N LEU A 131 20.65 12.05 1.42
CA LEU A 131 19.81 10.87 1.18
C LEU A 131 20.49 9.59 1.64
N ASP A 132 21.82 9.50 1.54
CA ASP A 132 22.57 8.36 2.07
C ASP A 132 22.47 8.27 3.61
N GLU A 133 22.49 9.42 4.30
CA GLU A 133 22.24 9.47 5.75
C GLU A 133 20.81 9.03 6.11
N MET A 134 19.82 9.41 5.31
CA MET A 134 18.43 8.96 5.46
C MET A 134 18.26 7.47 5.16
N ASP A 135 19.05 6.92 4.23
CA ASP A 135 19.01 5.51 3.86
C ASP A 135 19.29 4.61 5.07
N ILE A 136 20.20 5.03 5.96
CA ILE A 136 20.51 4.36 7.23
C ILE A 136 19.28 4.23 8.12
N TRP A 137 18.42 5.26 8.19
CA TRP A 137 17.17 5.20 8.96
C TRP A 137 16.23 4.14 8.41
N SER A 138 16.11 4.08 7.08
CA SER A 138 15.23 3.14 6.42
C SER A 138 15.79 1.72 6.37
N TYR A 139 17.08 1.48 6.64
CA TYR A 139 17.77 0.21 6.39
C TYR A 139 17.08 -1.05 6.96
N TYR A 140 16.42 -0.94 8.12
CA TYR A 140 15.68 -2.03 8.75
C TYR A 140 14.16 -1.97 8.51
N ASN A 141 13.70 -1.09 7.62
CA ASN A 141 12.32 -0.86 7.23
C ASN A 141 12.09 -1.34 5.79
N SER A 142 10.89 -1.85 5.51
CA SER A 142 10.40 -2.18 4.17
C SER A 142 10.42 -0.99 3.18
N ALA A 143 10.54 0.25 3.67
CA ALA A 143 10.72 1.44 2.85
C ALA A 143 12.14 1.59 2.24
N HIS A 144 13.13 0.76 2.63
CA HIS A 144 14.46 0.77 2.03
C HIS A 144 14.47 0.22 0.61
N THR A 145 14.08 1.06 -0.35
CA THR A 145 14.01 0.70 -1.76
C THR A 145 14.63 1.78 -2.63
N LYS A 146 15.08 1.38 -3.82
CA LYS A 146 15.51 2.35 -4.85
C LYS A 146 14.40 3.34 -5.21
N ASP A 147 13.15 2.91 -5.13
CA ASP A 147 11.99 3.72 -5.53
C ASP A 147 11.75 4.84 -4.49
N GLN A 148 12.03 4.60 -3.21
CA GLN A 148 12.00 5.62 -2.16
C GLN A 148 13.02 6.73 -2.43
N ARG A 149 14.24 6.37 -2.83
CA ARG A 149 15.27 7.35 -3.23
C ARG A 149 14.81 8.15 -4.45
N GLN A 150 14.33 7.46 -5.48
CA GLN A 150 13.83 8.10 -6.70
C GLN A 150 12.67 9.05 -6.43
N PHE A 151 11.79 8.75 -5.47
CA PHE A 151 10.73 9.66 -5.04
C PHE A 151 11.31 11.01 -4.59
N TRP A 152 12.31 11.01 -3.72
CA TRP A 152 12.95 12.24 -3.25
C TRP A 152 13.68 12.99 -4.37
N GLU A 153 14.38 12.27 -5.26
CA GLU A 153 15.01 12.84 -6.45
C GLU A 153 13.99 13.52 -7.37
N LYS A 154 12.86 12.88 -7.64
CA LYS A 154 11.76 13.46 -8.42
C LYS A 154 11.19 14.72 -7.74
N LEU A 155 10.99 14.67 -6.43
CA LEU A 155 10.48 15.82 -5.66
C LEU A 155 11.45 17.00 -5.67
N TYR A 156 12.75 16.75 -5.51
CA TYR A 156 13.78 17.78 -5.66
C TYR A 156 13.73 18.42 -7.05
N LEU A 157 13.72 17.62 -8.12
CA LEU A 157 13.66 18.12 -9.50
C LEU A 157 12.38 18.90 -9.80
N TYR A 158 11.27 18.54 -9.17
CA TYR A 158 10.02 19.30 -9.26
C TYR A 158 10.16 20.67 -8.59
N ASN A 159 10.74 20.72 -7.38
CA ASN A 159 10.96 21.96 -6.64
C ASN A 159 11.88 22.95 -7.38
N GLN A 160 12.76 22.49 -8.27
CA GLN A 160 13.61 23.38 -9.08
C GLN A 160 12.88 24.07 -10.23
N LYS A 161 11.63 23.66 -10.53
CA LYS A 161 10.84 24.18 -11.66
C LYS A 161 9.76 25.18 -11.24
N ILE A 162 9.49 25.30 -9.95
CA ILE A 162 8.48 26.19 -9.34
C ILE A 162 9.11 27.50 -8.87
#